data_AF-A0A1W1XZV8-F1
#
_entry.id   AF-A0A1W1XZV8-F1
#
_cell.length_a   1.000
_cell.length_b   1.000
_cell.length_c   1.000
_cell.angle_alpha   90.00
_cell.angle_beta   90.00
_cell.angle_gamma   90.00
#
_symmetry.space_group_name_H-M   'P 1'
#
loop_
_entity.id
_entity.type
_entity.pdbx_description
1 polymer ?
#
loop_
_entity_poly.entity_id
_entity_poly.type
_entity_poly.pdbx_seq_one_letter_code
_entity_poly.pdbx_strand_id
1 'polypeptide(L)'
;MNGQTAKADTKTVGVTYEFHVQNIGWQSWVSDGAEAATDGQGLRVEAIEVKIVNTTNTTSTGLPNTTTTSNTTGGTSNTSSVLT
;
A
#
# COMPACT_ATOMS: atom_id res chain seq x y z
N MET A 1 4.06 10.77 34.00
CA MET A 1 4.90 10.54 32.81
C MET A 1 4.01 9.89 31.77
N ASN A 2 3.64 10.60 30.70
CA ASN A 2 2.77 10.07 29.65
C ASN A 2 3.64 9.26 28.68
N GLY A 3 3.68 7.94 28.90
CA GLY A 3 4.43 7.02 28.06
C GLY A 3 3.75 6.82 26.71
N GLN A 4 4.12 7.64 25.72
CA GLN A 4 3.94 7.28 24.33
C GLN A 4 5.07 6.31 23.98
N THR A 5 4.81 5.00 24.16
CA THR A 5 5.70 3.93 23.68
C THR A 5 5.94 4.13 22.20
N ALA A 6 7.22 4.21 21.81
CA ALA A 6 7.67 4.60 20.49
C ALA A 6 6.80 4.02 19.37
N LYS A 7 6.25 4.89 18.53
CA LYS A 7 5.62 4.52 17.26
C LYS A 7 6.72 3.90 16.40
N ALA A 8 6.90 2.59 16.49
CA ALA A 8 7.79 1.87 15.59
C ALA A 8 7.26 2.10 14.18
N ASP A 9 7.95 2.94 13.41
CA ASP A 9 7.70 3.09 11.98
C ASP A 9 8.17 1.81 11.31
N THR A 10 7.31 0.79 11.38
CA THR A 10 7.59 -0.52 10.83
C THR A 10 7.43 -0.39 9.34
N LYS A 11 8.54 -0.07 8.70
CA LYS A 11 8.67 -0.07 7.25
C LYS A 11 8.50 -1.51 6.78
N THR A 12 7.29 -1.80 6.35
CA THR A 12 6.89 -3.08 5.78
C THR A 12 7.19 -3.03 4.29
N VAL A 13 7.78 -4.08 3.73
CA VAL A 13 8.05 -4.15 2.29
C VAL A 13 6.80 -4.69 1.60
N GLY A 14 6.30 -3.96 0.61
CA GLY A 14 5.23 -4.40 -0.27
C GLY A 14 5.74 -4.62 -1.69
N VAL A 15 4.90 -5.22 -2.53
CA VAL A 15 5.21 -5.46 -3.95
C VAL A 15 4.03 -5.05 -4.80
N THR A 16 4.31 -4.34 -5.91
CA THR A 16 3.32 -4.10 -6.96
C THR A 16 3.80 -4.67 -8.27
N TYR A 17 2.88 -5.19 -9.08
CA TYR A 17 3.21 -5.80 -10.36
C TYR A 17 2.10 -5.61 -11.40
N GLU A 18 2.48 -5.67 -12.66
CA GLU A 18 1.57 -5.75 -13.79
C GLU A 18 2.07 -6.76 -14.83
N PHE A 19 1.14 -7.27 -15.63
CA PHE A 19 1.43 -8.24 -16.69
C PHE A 19 1.08 -7.65 -18.05
N HIS A 20 1.95 -7.89 -19.03
CA HIS A 20 1.62 -7.72 -20.44
C HIS A 20 1.00 -9.02 -20.95
N VAL A 21 -0.30 -9.02 -21.22
CA VAL A 21 -1.02 -10.19 -21.72
C VAL A 21 -1.10 -10.13 -23.24
N GLN A 22 -0.88 -11.26 -23.90
CA GLN A 22 -1.05 -11.40 -25.33
C GLN A 22 -2.35 -10.75 -25.81
N ASN A 23 -2.29 -9.95 -26.88
CA ASN A 23 -3.44 -9.27 -27.51
C ASN A 23 -4.18 -8.24 -26.64
N ILE A 24 -3.89 -8.12 -25.35
CA ILE A 24 -4.50 -7.13 -24.44
C ILE A 24 -3.50 -6.02 -24.08
N GLY A 25 -2.23 -6.38 -23.93
CA GLY A 25 -1.17 -5.47 -23.51
C GLY A 25 -1.04 -5.37 -21.99
N TRP A 26 -0.45 -4.27 -21.53
CA TRP A 26 -0.24 -3.99 -20.11
C TRP A 26 -1.58 -3.86 -19.37
N GLN A 27 -1.73 -4.64 -18.31
CA GLN A 27 -2.88 -4.62 -17.41
C GLN A 27 -2.68 -3.63 -16.26
N SER A 28 -3.73 -3.30 -15.51
CA SER A 28 -3.58 -2.42 -14.34
C SER A 28 -2.67 -3.04 -13.27
N TRP A 29 -1.86 -2.19 -12.64
CA TRP A 29 -1.04 -2.55 -11.50
C TRP A 29 -1.87 -3.10 -10.35
N VAL A 30 -1.40 -4.19 -9.76
CA VAL A 30 -1.96 -4.77 -8.54
C VAL A 30 -0.87 -4.91 -7.47
N SER A 31 -1.27 -5.19 -6.23
CA SER A 31 -0.35 -5.24 -5.09
C SER A 31 -0.57 -6.50 -4.25
N ASP A 32 0.50 -6.93 -3.58
CA ASP A 32 0.45 -7.78 -2.38
C ASP A 32 -0.45 -9.04 -2.50
N GLY A 33 -0.33 -9.74 -3.63
CA GLY A 33 -1.00 -11.02 -3.88
C GLY A 33 -2.35 -10.93 -4.59
N ALA A 34 -2.80 -9.72 -4.94
CA ALA A 34 -3.96 -9.54 -5.81
C ALA A 34 -3.71 -10.13 -7.21
N GLU A 35 -4.73 -10.70 -7.82
CA GLU A 35 -4.61 -11.30 -9.15
C GLU A 35 -4.39 -10.22 -10.23
N ALA A 36 -3.41 -10.44 -11.10
CA ALA A 36 -3.23 -9.67 -12.33
C ALA A 36 -3.19 -10.62 -13.54
N ALA A 37 -3.31 -10.06 -14.74
CA ALA A 37 -3.59 -10.76 -16.00
C ALA A 37 -5.07 -11.21 -16.11
N THR A 38 -5.35 -12.09 -17.07
CA THR A 38 -6.68 -12.63 -17.31
C THR A 38 -6.70 -14.13 -17.02
N ASP A 39 -7.64 -14.59 -16.19
CA ASP A 39 -7.88 -16.02 -15.97
C ASP A 39 -8.86 -16.59 -17.00
N GLY A 40 -8.69 -17.88 -17.33
CA GLY A 40 -9.64 -18.62 -18.16
C GLY A 40 -9.71 -18.22 -19.65
N GLN A 41 -8.91 -17.25 -20.11
CA GLN A 41 -8.96 -16.75 -21.49
C GLN A 41 -8.02 -17.49 -22.46
N GLY A 42 -7.18 -18.39 -21.97
CA GLY A 42 -6.21 -19.12 -22.82
C GLY A 42 -5.14 -18.22 -23.44
N LEU A 43 -4.93 -17.02 -22.91
CA LEU A 43 -3.92 -16.07 -23.34
C LEU A 43 -2.63 -16.25 -22.52
N ARG A 44 -1.48 -16.04 -23.15
CA ARG A 44 -0.17 -16.09 -22.48
C ARG A 44 0.22 -14.74 -21.90
N VAL A 45 0.97 -14.76 -20.81
CA VAL A 45 1.74 -13.59 -20.33
C VAL A 45 3.01 -13.48 -21.15
N GLU A 46 3.28 -12.30 -21.69
CA GLU A 46 4.45 -12.02 -22.54
C GLU A 46 5.54 -11.22 -21.81
N ALA A 47 5.16 -10.40 -20.83
CA ALA A 47 6.09 -9.67 -19.98
C ALA A 47 5.51 -9.41 -18.58
N ILE A 48 6.40 -9.14 -17.64
CA ILE A 48 6.09 -8.86 -16.23
C ILE A 48 6.90 -7.63 -15.80
N GLU A 49 6.25 -6.66 -15.16
CA GLU A 49 6.94 -5.62 -14.41
C GLU A 49 6.66 -5.74 -12.91
N VAL A 50 7.71 -5.56 -12.09
CA VAL A 50 7.64 -5.69 -10.64
C VAL A 50 8.34 -4.51 -9.98
N LYS A 51 7.70 -3.94 -8.97
CA LYS A 51 8.23 -2.84 -8.14
C LYS A 51 8.17 -3.24 -6.67
N ILE A 52 9.31 -3.11 -6.00
CA ILE A 52 9.37 -3.18 -4.54
C ILE A 52 8.96 -1.82 -3.99
N VAL A 53 7.93 -1.80 -3.16
CA VAL A 53 7.41 -0.57 -2.55
C VAL A 53 7.60 -0.60 -1.05
N ASN A 54 7.82 0.57 -0.47
CA ASN A 54 7.87 0.72 0.98
C ASN A 54 6.46 1.04 1.46
N THR A 55 5.94 0.21 2.34
CA THR A 55 4.68 0.44 3.03
C THR A 55 4.97 0.77 4.49
N THR A 56 4.31 1.76 5.05
CA THR A 56 4.43 2.08 6.47
C THR A 56 3.22 1.48 7.15
N ASN A 57 3.37 0.30 7.77
CA ASN A 57 2.33 -0.18 8.66
C ASN A 57 2.51 0.53 9.99
N THR A 58 1.92 1.71 10.09
CA THR A 58 1.92 2.45 11.34
C THR A 58 0.90 1.79 12.25
N THR A 59 1.35 0.83 13.05
CA THR A 59 0.56 0.24 14.11
C THR A 59 0.17 1.36 15.08
N SER A 60 -0.99 1.97 14.86
CA SER A 60 -1.58 2.93 15.79
C SER A 60 -2.15 2.13 16.95
N THR A 61 -1.28 1.79 17.91
CA THR A 61 -1.70 1.32 19.22
C THR A 61 -2.10 2.55 20.03
N GLY A 62 -3.35 2.97 19.88
CA GLY A 62 -3.95 4.05 20.68
C GLY A 62 -4.81 3.48 21.81
N LEU A 63 -4.64 4.03 23.01
CA LEU A 63 -5.73 4.18 23.99
C LEU A 63 -7.06 4.51 23.28
N PRO A 64 -8.21 4.11 23.84
CA PRO A 64 -9.48 4.23 23.13
C PRO A 64 -9.78 5.68 22.75
N ASN A 65 -9.98 5.84 21.43
CA ASN A 65 -10.43 7.00 20.67
C ASN A 65 -9.36 7.65 19.77
N THR A 66 -9.69 7.68 18.47
CA THR A 66 -9.02 8.30 17.31
C THR A 66 -7.78 7.60 16.73
N THR A 67 -7.95 6.39 16.20
CA THR A 67 -7.09 5.85 15.14
C THR A 67 -7.82 5.99 13.80
N THR A 68 -7.80 7.20 13.23
CA THR A 68 -8.06 7.40 11.80
C THR A 68 -6.72 7.73 11.17
N THR A 69 -5.96 6.70 10.79
CA THR A 69 -4.77 6.90 9.96
C THR A 69 -5.23 6.89 8.52
N SER A 70 -5.56 8.08 8.01
CA SER A 70 -5.75 8.29 6.59
C SER A 70 -4.43 7.99 5.87
N ASN A 71 -4.46 7.01 4.95
CA ASN A 71 -3.43 6.87 3.93
C ASN A 71 -3.46 8.11 3.03
N THR A 72 -2.36 8.87 2.95
CA THR A 72 -2.19 9.91 1.92
C THR A 72 -1.19 9.42 0.89
N THR A 73 -1.69 8.80 -0.18
CA THR A 73 -0.98 8.68 -1.45
C THR A 73 -0.92 10.07 -2.08
N GLY A 74 0.26 10.69 -2.11
CA GLY A 74 0.52 11.91 -2.87
C GLY A 74 -0.09 13.18 -2.26
N GLY A 75 0.78 13.99 -1.63
CA GLY A 75 0.61 15.44 -1.50
C GLY A 75 -0.67 15.96 -0.84
N THR A 76 -0.67 16.10 0.48
CA THR A 76 -1.12 17.29 1.24
C THR A 76 -1.14 16.93 2.72
N SER A 77 -0.42 17.70 3.53
CA SER A 77 -0.33 17.51 4.99
C SER A 77 -1.26 18.50 5.69
N ASN A 78 -2.18 18.02 6.52
CA ASN A 78 -2.73 18.72 7.68
C ASN A 78 -3.51 17.70 8.55
N THR A 79 -3.49 17.74 9.88
CA THR A 79 -3.99 18.85 10.70
C THR A 79 -3.36 18.84 12.10
N SER A 80 -2.96 20.03 12.55
CA SER A 80 -2.64 20.31 13.95
C SER A 80 -3.91 20.29 14.79
N SER A 81 -3.88 19.66 15.96
CA SER A 81 -4.75 20.01 17.08
C SER A 81 -3.88 20.47 18.24
N VAL A 82 -3.81 21.79 18.44
CA VAL A 82 -3.30 22.42 19.67
C VAL A 82 -4.43 22.33 20.70
N LEU A 83 -4.16 21.75 21.88
CA LEU A 83 -5.08 21.79 23.01
C LEU A 83 -4.63 22.90 23.96
N THR A 84 -5.54 23.86 24.21
CA THR A 84 -5.45 24.93 25.23
C THR A 84 -5.58 24.39 26.65
#